data_AF-A0A1G0X262-F1
#
_entry.id   AF-A0A1G0X262-F1
#
_cell.length_a   1.000
_cell.length_b   1.000
_cell.length_c   1.000
_cell.angle_alpha   90.00
_cell.angle_beta   90.00
_cell.angle_gamma   90.00
#
_symmetry.space_group_name_H-M   'P 1'
#
loop_
_entity.id
_entity.type
_entity.pdbx_description
1 polymer ?
#
loop_
_entity_poly.entity_id
_entity_poly.type
_entity_poly.pdbx_seq_one_letter_code
_entity_poly.pdbx_strand_id
1 'polypeptide(L)'
;MDKVQHRLHQIWYDGTTDLYVTGYAWHNRFTYGSARIQRAQWNEFAEGGGLGRGFYDEDGDWHALYAIGFSDSHYNFQPVVGYGFLKMLHLPKTLNLGGGFTWFATERKDIFYGIPFIGIPLPMVSVGIWRISLYATYVPGNTNAGNILFMFGKLTLT
;
A
#
# COMPACT_ATOMS: atom_id res chain seq x y z
N MET A 1 10.43 -26.10 -8.21
CA MET A 1 10.33 -24.76 -7.61
C MET A 1 8.95 -24.67 -6.97
N ASP A 2 8.85 -24.26 -5.72
CA ASP A 2 7.54 -24.04 -5.08
C ASP A 2 6.81 -22.88 -5.77
N LYS A 3 5.46 -22.88 -5.77
CA LYS A 3 4.62 -21.86 -6.43
C LYS A 3 4.98 -20.46 -5.97
N VAL A 4 5.25 -20.27 -4.67
CA VAL A 4 5.64 -18.97 -4.11
C VAL A 4 6.97 -18.49 -4.71
N GLN A 5 7.98 -19.36 -4.76
CA GLN A 5 9.28 -19.02 -5.34
C GLN A 5 9.15 -18.69 -6.82
N HIS A 6 8.33 -19.44 -7.55
CA HIS A 6 8.08 -19.19 -8.96
C HIS A 6 7.45 -17.82 -9.20
N ARG A 7 6.46 -17.44 -8.39
CA ARG A 7 5.83 -16.11 -8.46
C ARG A 7 6.80 -14.98 -8.15
N LEU A 8 7.64 -15.13 -7.12
CA LEU A 8 8.67 -14.13 -6.82
C LEU A 8 9.67 -13.97 -7.97
N HIS A 9 10.05 -15.08 -8.61
CA HIS A 9 10.90 -15.05 -9.80
C HIS A 9 10.23 -14.31 -10.96
N GLN A 10 8.96 -14.62 -11.28
CA GLN A 10 8.23 -13.94 -12.35
C GLN A 10 8.10 -12.43 -12.08
N ILE A 11 7.76 -12.03 -10.85
CA ILE A 11 7.75 -10.62 -10.48
C ILE A 11 9.11 -9.97 -10.73
N TRP A 12 10.20 -10.63 -10.32
CA TRP A 12 11.56 -10.07 -10.38
C TRP A 12 12.20 -10.07 -11.76
N TYR A 13 11.88 -11.03 -12.63
CA TYR A 13 12.48 -11.12 -13.97
C TYR A 13 11.51 -10.71 -15.10
N ASP A 14 10.24 -11.09 -15.01
CA ASP A 14 9.25 -10.87 -16.09
C ASP A 14 8.32 -9.68 -15.83
N GLY A 15 8.21 -9.23 -14.58
CA GLY A 15 7.42 -8.06 -14.19
C GLY A 15 7.88 -6.71 -14.78
N THR A 16 6.95 -5.77 -14.78
CA THR A 16 7.15 -4.36 -15.16
C THR A 16 7.60 -3.52 -13.97
N THR A 17 8.33 -2.44 -14.22
CA THR A 17 8.70 -1.50 -13.15
C THR A 17 7.54 -0.57 -12.84
N ASP A 18 7.24 -0.38 -11.56
CA ASP A 18 6.17 0.49 -11.08
C ASP A 18 6.77 1.64 -10.26
N LEU A 19 6.32 2.87 -10.54
CA LEU A 19 6.57 4.06 -9.71
C LEU A 19 5.36 4.27 -8.78
N TYR A 20 5.62 4.43 -7.49
CA TYR A 20 4.61 4.72 -6.48
C TYR A 20 4.73 6.16 -5.98
N VAL A 21 3.59 6.82 -5.83
CA VAL A 21 3.49 8.16 -5.26
C VAL A 21 2.50 8.10 -4.11
N THR A 22 2.97 8.40 -2.90
CA THR A 22 2.13 8.42 -1.70
C THR A 22 1.72 9.86 -1.40
N GLY A 23 0.56 10.07 -0.79
CA GLY A 23 0.14 11.43 -0.50
C GLY A 23 -1.06 11.61 0.41
N TYR A 24 -1.80 10.54 0.76
CA TYR A 24 -2.99 10.72 1.58
C TYR A 24 -3.26 9.58 2.55
N ALA A 25 -3.39 9.93 3.83
CA ALA A 25 -3.76 9.06 4.93
C ALA A 25 -4.95 9.67 5.67
N TRP A 26 -6.14 9.10 5.47
CA TRP A 26 -7.36 9.55 6.13
C TRP A 26 -7.59 8.80 7.42
N HIS A 27 -7.82 9.53 8.52
CA HIS A 27 -8.17 8.96 9.81
C HIS A 27 -9.68 8.88 9.96
N ASN A 28 -10.22 7.71 10.32
CA ASN A 28 -11.64 7.53 10.55
C ASN A 28 -12.08 8.23 11.84
N ARG A 29 -12.53 9.48 11.70
CA ARG A 29 -12.88 10.39 12.81
C ARG A 29 -14.01 9.88 13.71
N PHE A 30 -14.84 8.94 13.26
CA PHE A 30 -15.90 8.33 14.09
C PHE A 30 -15.35 7.43 15.21
N THR A 31 -14.09 7.01 15.10
CA THR A 31 -13.44 6.13 16.10
C THR A 31 -12.59 6.90 17.13
N TYR A 32 -12.61 8.24 17.07
CA TYR A 32 -11.83 9.13 17.91
C TYR A 32 -12.75 9.96 18.82
N GLY A 33 -12.35 10.18 20.07
CA GLY A 33 -13.07 11.09 20.96
C GLY A 33 -13.07 12.53 20.43
N SER A 34 -14.17 13.27 20.62
CA SER A 34 -14.35 14.65 20.13
C SER A 34 -13.22 15.61 20.51
N ALA A 35 -12.70 15.51 21.74
CA ALA A 35 -11.56 16.29 22.21
C ALA A 35 -10.23 15.96 21.49
N ARG A 36 -10.09 14.75 20.93
CA ARG A 36 -8.91 14.34 20.17
C ARG A 36 -9.02 14.75 18.70
N ILE A 37 -10.22 14.73 18.12
CA ILE A 37 -10.48 15.27 16.78
C ILE A 37 -10.25 16.79 16.73
N GLN A 38 -10.68 17.52 17.76
CA GLN A 38 -10.47 18.98 17.84
C GLN A 38 -9.00 19.38 18.03
N ARG A 39 -8.18 18.49 18.63
CA ARG A 39 -6.74 18.71 18.87
C ARG A 39 -5.84 18.00 17.87
N ALA A 40 -6.42 17.24 16.94
CA ALA A 40 -5.71 16.39 15.99
C ALA A 40 -4.99 17.26 14.95
N GLN A 41 -3.67 17.42 15.10
CA GLN A 41 -2.77 17.92 14.05
C GLN A 41 -1.95 16.75 13.47
N TRP A 42 -2.64 15.79 12.86
CA TRP A 42 -1.98 14.64 12.23
C TRP A 42 -1.56 15.06 10.83
N ASN A 43 -0.39 14.61 10.41
CA ASN A 43 -0.06 14.66 9.00
C ASN A 43 -0.96 13.66 8.24
N GLU A 44 -2.00 14.16 7.58
CA GLU A 44 -2.80 13.37 6.62
C GLU A 44 -2.15 13.35 5.23
N PHE A 45 -1.12 14.18 5.00
CA PHE A 45 -0.34 14.21 3.78
C PHE A 45 0.88 13.30 3.91
N ALA A 46 0.66 12.01 3.66
CA ALA A 46 1.70 10.99 3.67
C ALA A 46 2.59 11.07 2.41
N GLU A 47 3.22 12.23 2.20
CA GLU A 47 4.04 12.54 1.04
C GLU A 47 5.26 11.62 0.98
N GLY A 48 5.55 11.16 -0.22
CA GLY A 48 6.63 10.22 -0.47
C GLY A 48 6.39 9.43 -1.75
N GLY A 49 7.02 8.26 -1.80
CA GLY A 49 6.93 7.41 -2.97
C GLY A 49 7.92 6.26 -2.93
N GLY A 50 8.08 5.60 -4.06
CA GLY A 50 9.02 4.51 -4.17
C GLY A 50 8.87 3.74 -5.47
N LEU A 51 9.44 2.54 -5.50
CA LEU A 51 9.53 1.71 -6.69
C LEU A 51 9.09 0.30 -6.38
N GLY A 52 8.70 -0.43 -7.42
CA GLY A 52 8.44 -1.84 -7.32
C GLY A 52 8.43 -2.53 -8.67
N ARG A 53 8.10 -3.80 -8.61
CA ARG A 53 7.98 -4.71 -9.74
C ARG A 53 6.59 -5.33 -9.68
N GLY A 54 5.81 -5.18 -10.75
CA GLY A 54 4.46 -5.71 -10.86
C GLY A 54 4.33 -6.71 -12.01
N PHE A 55 3.63 -7.82 -11.78
CA PHE A 55 3.41 -8.90 -12.73
C PHE A 55 1.94 -9.34 -12.70
N TYR A 56 1.34 -9.52 -13.87
CA TYR A 56 0.03 -10.14 -14.00
C TYR A 56 0.22 -11.62 -14.30
N ASP A 57 -0.39 -12.49 -13.51
CA ASP A 57 -0.25 -13.92 -13.67
C ASP A 57 -1.20 -14.49 -14.75
N GLU A 58 -1.20 -15.81 -14.91
CA GLU A 58 -1.94 -16.48 -15.97
C GLU A 58 -3.48 -16.36 -15.80
N ASP A 59 -3.95 -16.09 -14.58
CA ASP A 59 -5.36 -15.84 -14.27
C ASP A 59 -5.73 -14.34 -14.42
N GLY A 60 -4.74 -13.50 -14.73
CA GLY A 60 -4.88 -12.05 -14.80
C GLY A 60 -4.82 -11.36 -13.44
N ASP A 61 -4.42 -12.06 -12.38
CA ASP A 61 -4.31 -11.49 -11.05
C ASP A 61 -2.98 -10.73 -10.90
N TRP A 62 -3.00 -9.63 -10.16
CA TRP A 62 -1.85 -8.76 -10.02
C TRP A 62 -1.02 -9.13 -8.79
N HIS A 63 0.28 -9.31 -9.01
CA HIS A 63 1.29 -9.56 -7.99
C HIS A 63 2.35 -8.47 -8.04
N ALA A 64 2.85 -8.03 -6.89
CA ALA A 64 3.97 -7.09 -6.89
C ALA A 64 4.86 -7.19 -5.65
N LEU A 65 6.12 -6.82 -5.85
CA LEU A 65 7.05 -6.46 -4.80
C LEU A 65 7.26 -4.95 -4.87
N TYR A 66 7.14 -4.26 -3.73
CA TYR A 66 7.28 -2.81 -3.69
C TYR A 66 8.11 -2.36 -2.49
N ALA A 67 8.77 -1.22 -2.64
CA ALA A 67 9.46 -0.50 -1.59
C ALA A 67 9.04 0.97 -1.69
N ILE A 68 8.38 1.48 -0.66
CA ILE A 68 7.92 2.87 -0.56
C ILE A 68 8.42 3.49 0.73
N GLY A 69 8.61 4.80 0.74
CA GLY A 69 8.89 5.57 1.92
C GLY A 69 8.04 6.83 1.93
N PHE A 70 7.46 7.16 3.08
CA PHE A 70 6.56 8.31 3.23
C PHE A 70 6.68 8.97 4.60
N SER A 71 6.21 10.20 4.69
CA SER A 71 6.09 10.94 5.95
C SER A 71 4.92 10.40 6.78
N ASP A 72 5.18 9.90 7.98
CA ASP A 72 4.16 9.38 8.90
C ASP A 72 3.36 10.51 9.58
N SER A 73 2.42 10.14 10.47
CA SER A 73 1.57 11.10 11.17
C SER A 73 2.33 12.09 12.07
N HIS A 74 3.58 11.78 12.42
CA HIS A 74 4.49 12.60 13.23
C HIS A 74 5.60 13.26 12.38
N TYR A 75 5.45 13.29 11.06
CA TYR A 75 6.43 13.82 10.11
C TYR A 75 7.77 13.08 10.10
N ASN A 76 7.79 11.82 10.54
CA ASN A 76 8.96 10.96 10.43
C ASN A 76 8.92 10.17 9.14
N PHE A 77 10.09 9.94 8.54
CA PHE A 77 10.22 9.00 7.44
C PHE A 77 9.87 7.57 7.91
N GLN A 78 8.93 6.93 7.22
CA GLN A 78 8.51 5.56 7.42
C GLN A 78 8.77 4.75 6.14
N PRO A 79 9.75 3.83 6.14
CA PRO A 79 9.95 2.89 5.05
C PRO A 79 8.97 1.71 5.14
N VAL A 80 8.55 1.21 3.99
CA VAL A 80 7.73 0.01 3.83
C VAL A 80 8.26 -0.81 2.67
N VAL A 81 8.48 -2.09 2.88
CA VAL A 81 8.68 -3.07 1.81
C VAL A 81 7.56 -4.09 1.87
N GLY A 82 7.04 -4.51 0.73
CA GLY A 82 5.87 -5.40 0.74
C GLY A 82 5.68 -6.22 -0.52
N TYR A 83 4.81 -7.22 -0.36
CA TYR A 83 4.26 -8.06 -1.41
C TYR A 83 2.76 -7.81 -1.50
N GLY A 84 2.29 -7.37 -2.65
CA GLY A 84 0.88 -7.17 -2.95
C GLY A 84 0.31 -8.30 -3.79
N PHE A 85 -0.92 -8.71 -3.48
CA PHE A 85 -1.73 -9.57 -4.33
C PHE A 85 -3.12 -8.97 -4.48
N LEU A 86 -3.60 -8.80 -5.72
CA LEU A 86 -4.96 -8.39 -6.02
C LEU A 86 -5.57 -9.33 -7.03
N LYS A 87 -6.78 -9.79 -6.72
CA LYS A 87 -7.65 -10.38 -7.71
C LYS A 87 -8.18 -9.29 -8.63
N MET A 88 -8.07 -9.47 -9.94
CA MET A 88 -8.36 -8.40 -10.89
C MET A 88 -9.63 -8.67 -11.70
N LEU A 89 -10.41 -7.61 -11.90
CA LEU A 89 -11.53 -7.56 -12.82
C LEU A 89 -11.20 -6.56 -13.93
N HIS A 90 -10.98 -7.09 -15.13
CA HIS A 90 -10.70 -6.31 -16.33
C HIS A 90 -11.99 -5.95 -17.06
N LEU A 91 -12.32 -4.66 -17.09
CA LEU A 91 -13.53 -4.13 -17.71
C LEU A 91 -13.23 -3.49 -19.07
N PRO A 92 -14.27 -3.32 -19.93
CA PRO A 92 -14.12 -2.58 -21.18
C PRO A 92 -13.55 -1.18 -20.97
N LYS A 93 -12.88 -0.64 -21.99
CA LYS A 93 -12.19 0.68 -21.96
C LYS A 93 -10.96 0.74 -21.04
N THR A 94 -10.28 -0.38 -20.81
CA THR A 94 -9.02 -0.47 -20.03
C THR A 94 -9.16 -0.17 -18.55
N LEU A 95 -10.38 -0.20 -18.02
CA LEU A 95 -10.65 -0.02 -16.60
C LEU A 95 -10.36 -1.34 -15.87
N ASN A 96 -9.54 -1.28 -14.82
CA ASN A 96 -9.18 -2.42 -14.00
C ASN A 96 -9.60 -2.15 -12.56
N LEU A 97 -10.31 -3.10 -11.95
CA LEU A 97 -10.66 -3.08 -10.54
C LEU A 97 -9.96 -4.24 -9.85
N GLY A 98 -9.37 -4.00 -8.69
CA GLY A 98 -8.61 -5.00 -7.96
C GLY A 98 -8.99 -5.06 -6.50
N GLY A 99 -8.99 -6.27 -5.92
CA GLY A 99 -9.22 -6.49 -4.50
C GLY A 99 -8.41 -7.66 -3.97
N GLY A 100 -7.77 -7.48 -2.82
CA GLY A 100 -6.91 -8.49 -2.23
C GLY A 100 -6.22 -7.99 -0.97
N PHE A 101 -4.92 -8.27 -0.83
CA PHE A 101 -4.16 -7.98 0.37
C PHE A 101 -2.71 -7.60 0.08
N THR A 102 -2.05 -7.03 1.08
CA THR A 102 -0.60 -6.81 1.09
C THR A 102 0.03 -7.34 2.37
N TRP A 103 1.16 -8.04 2.21
CA TRP A 103 2.10 -8.35 3.28
C TRP A 103 3.21 -7.32 3.25
N PHE A 104 3.62 -6.82 4.41
CA PHE A 104 4.66 -5.81 4.44
C PHE A 104 5.49 -5.88 5.72
N ALA A 105 6.71 -5.38 5.61
CA ALA A 105 7.54 -5.00 6.74
C ALA A 105 7.72 -3.48 6.72
N THR A 106 7.76 -2.88 7.90
CA THR A 106 7.94 -1.44 8.04
C THR A 106 8.75 -1.13 9.29
N GLU A 107 9.20 0.11 9.39
CA GLU A 107 9.87 0.65 10.56
C GLU A 107 9.15 1.93 10.95
N ARG A 108 8.90 2.11 12.25
CA ARG A 108 8.32 3.35 12.77
C ARG A 108 9.06 3.75 14.04
N LYS A 109 9.51 5.00 14.15
CA LYS A 109 10.29 5.46 15.31
C LYS A 109 9.53 5.37 16.62
N ASP A 110 8.22 5.53 16.58
CA ASP A 110 7.31 5.45 17.73
C ASP A 110 6.92 4.02 18.10
N ILE A 111 7.29 3.01 17.31
CA ILE A 111 6.98 1.59 17.54
C ILE A 111 8.28 0.79 17.64
N PHE A 112 8.41 -0.07 18.65
CA PHE A 112 9.59 -0.92 18.86
C PHE A 112 10.93 -0.15 18.80
N TYR A 113 10.93 1.14 19.17
CA TYR A 113 12.11 2.01 19.13
C TYR A 113 12.77 2.10 17.74
N GLY A 114 12.00 1.97 16.65
CA GLY A 114 12.55 1.99 15.29
C GLY A 114 13.19 0.68 14.84
N ILE A 115 12.89 -0.45 15.49
CA ILE A 115 13.28 -1.76 14.97
C ILE A 115 12.27 -2.17 13.88
N PRO A 116 12.72 -2.57 12.67
CA PRO A 116 11.82 -3.05 11.62
C PRO A 116 11.01 -4.28 12.07
N PHE A 117 9.73 -4.30 11.73
CA PHE A 117 8.81 -5.38 12.08
C PHE A 117 7.93 -5.77 10.89
N ILE A 118 7.43 -7.00 10.92
CA ILE A 118 6.46 -7.50 9.96
C ILE A 118 5.07 -7.04 10.41
N GLY A 119 4.37 -6.32 9.53
CA GLY A 119 3.00 -5.88 9.76
C GLY A 119 2.00 -7.01 9.58
N ILE A 120 0.83 -6.85 10.20
CA ILE A 120 -0.33 -7.72 9.91
C ILE A 120 -0.79 -7.43 8.48
N PRO A 121 -1.10 -8.45 7.65
CA PRO A 121 -1.58 -8.23 6.29
C PRO A 121 -2.77 -7.27 6.25
N LEU A 122 -2.76 -6.35 5.30
CA LEU A 122 -3.82 -5.38 5.14
C LEU A 122 -4.66 -5.66 3.91
N PRO A 123 -5.99 -5.40 3.96
CA PRO A 123 -6.79 -5.38 2.76
C PRO A 123 -6.27 -4.29 1.82
N MET A 124 -6.27 -4.58 0.53
CA MET A 124 -5.87 -3.64 -0.50
C MET A 124 -6.85 -3.69 -1.65
N VAL A 125 -7.20 -2.52 -2.17
CA VAL A 125 -8.06 -2.37 -3.34
C VAL A 125 -7.39 -1.43 -4.34
N SER A 126 -7.73 -1.58 -5.61
CA SER A 126 -7.24 -0.70 -6.67
C SER A 126 -8.30 -0.37 -7.71
N VAL A 127 -8.21 0.82 -8.27
CA VAL A 127 -8.85 1.19 -9.52
C VAL A 127 -7.79 1.74 -10.46
N GLY A 128 -7.73 1.25 -11.69
CA GLY A 128 -6.73 1.68 -12.66
C GLY A 128 -7.28 1.83 -14.05
N ILE A 129 -6.68 2.73 -14.82
CA ILE A 129 -6.96 2.92 -16.23
C ILE A 129 -5.61 3.00 -16.96
N TRP A 130 -5.45 2.21 -18.02
CA TRP A 130 -4.18 2.10 -18.75
C TRP A 130 -3.00 1.71 -17.86
N ARG A 131 -2.11 2.65 -17.57
CA ARG A 131 -0.88 2.48 -16.78
C ARG A 131 -0.94 3.15 -15.41
N ILE A 132 -2.04 3.84 -15.11
CA ILE A 132 -2.21 4.59 -13.87
C ILE A 132 -3.22 3.86 -13.01
N SER A 133 -2.87 3.64 -11.75
CA SER A 133 -3.74 3.01 -10.76
C SER A 133 -3.72 3.79 -9.45
N LEU A 134 -4.88 3.93 -8.83
CA LEU A 134 -5.03 4.38 -7.46
C LEU A 134 -5.25 3.16 -6.57
N TYR A 135 -4.46 3.05 -5.52
CA TYR A 135 -4.56 2.00 -4.52
C TYR A 135 -5.02 2.59 -3.18
N ALA A 136 -5.74 1.77 -2.42
CA ALA A 136 -6.07 2.08 -1.05
C ALA A 136 -5.91 0.84 -0.17
N THR A 137 -5.42 1.04 1.05
CA THR A 137 -5.34 0.02 2.09
C THR A 137 -5.89 0.57 3.40
N TYR A 138 -6.50 -0.30 4.21
CA TYR A 138 -7.07 0.10 5.49
C TYR A 138 -6.28 -0.55 6.63
N VAL A 139 -5.69 0.29 7.48
CA VAL A 139 -4.98 -0.13 8.69
C VAL A 139 -5.99 -0.21 9.84
N PRO A 140 -6.41 -1.41 10.27
CA PRO A 140 -7.29 -1.54 11.41
C PRO A 140 -6.58 -1.09 12.67
N GLY A 141 -7.34 -0.58 13.64
CA GLY A 141 -6.80 -0.15 14.91
C GLY A 141 -7.88 0.03 15.97
N ASN A 142 -7.45 0.28 17.20
CA ASN A 142 -8.34 0.44 18.35
C ASN A 142 -8.84 1.88 18.49
N THR A 143 -9.77 2.11 19.42
CA THR A 143 -10.25 3.46 19.78
C THR A 143 -9.05 4.34 20.13
N ASN A 144 -8.90 5.47 19.43
CA ASN A 144 -7.74 6.36 19.54
C ASN A 144 -6.39 5.84 18.97
N ALA A 145 -6.31 4.76 18.21
CA ALA A 145 -5.08 4.40 17.50
C ALA A 145 -5.39 3.58 16.24
N GLY A 146 -5.05 4.09 15.05
CA GLY A 146 -5.31 3.43 13.77
C GLY A 146 -6.66 3.81 13.15
N ASN A 147 -7.28 2.90 12.40
CA ASN A 147 -8.42 3.19 11.53
C ASN A 147 -8.07 4.21 10.43
N ILE A 148 -7.02 3.88 9.68
CA ILE A 148 -6.43 4.77 8.67
C ILE A 148 -6.66 4.16 7.29
N LEU A 149 -7.25 4.95 6.40
CA LEU A 149 -7.26 4.66 4.97
C LEU A 149 -6.03 5.32 4.34
N PHE A 150 -5.07 4.51 3.89
CA PHE A 150 -3.89 4.98 3.20
C PHE A 150 -4.07 4.82 1.69
N MET A 151 -3.91 5.91 0.94
CA MET A 151 -4.09 5.96 -0.51
C MET A 151 -2.79 6.37 -1.20
N PHE A 152 -2.49 5.71 -2.31
CA PHE A 152 -1.30 5.97 -3.10
C PHE A 152 -1.52 5.67 -4.58
N GLY A 153 -0.86 6.44 -5.44
CA GLY A 153 -0.87 6.25 -6.87
C GLY A 153 0.25 5.31 -7.32
N LYS A 154 0.01 4.62 -8.44
CA LYS A 154 0.98 3.80 -9.15
C LYS A 154 0.99 4.17 -10.63
N LEU A 155 2.18 4.31 -11.20
CA LEU A 155 2.41 4.42 -12.63
C LEU A 155 3.29 3.25 -13.09
N THR A 156 2.78 2.44 -14.00
CA THR A 156 3.58 1.37 -14.63
C THR A 156 4.47 1.95 -15.73
N LEU A 157 5.78 1.74 -15.57
CA LEU A 157 6.82 2.17 -16.50
C LEU A 157 7.04 1.09 -17.58
N THR A 158 7.28 1.53 -18.81
CA THR A 158 7.57 0.67 -19.96
C THR A 158 9.03 0.23 -20.00
#